data_AF-A0AA36NKM3-F1
#
_entry.id   AF-A0AA36NKM3-F1
#
_cell.length_a   1.000
_cell.length_b   1.000
_cell.length_c   1.000
_cell.angle_alpha   90.00
_cell.angle_beta   90.00
_cell.angle_gamma   90.00
#
_symmetry.space_group_name_H-M   'P 1'
#
loop_
_entity.id
_entity.type
_entity.pdbx_description
1 polymer ?
#
loop_
_entity_poly.entity_id
_entity_poly.type
_entity_poly.pdbx_seq_one_letter_code
_entity_poly.pdbx_strand_id
1 'polypeptide(L)'
;MDEGEDEVEAALATLFRAYDLDESGFLSREEFLAIEMRLHYEDGQVYRGESGNAKMTLADRDSSGFLDFQEFRVRTLTAYQEMGMSRQEVLDHMTEQTQKALLERAKMGPRYHAGIRQALRNIFALFDVSGDGFLSPEEWIAAQKTVATEVSDDLDEGWIDEAAFQAADSNGDGVLDIGEFLEASFSMFEGVKKRTDTILQTLQRIEKVLHQQRIAGRKETAPVTIYVQASAQPCFHPPSLAWQDEPTEDACRNAEFWKECGEVALPLNLATADDVMALLRLHLRLSHDTWVSVSYIGPPRDGGSGPRSVTLLRGERPGEGNTSAMLSYLSKPNAELKLFVKNLRKRPTKLLRQPRAFLEERDGLFAQRVGMSWGLDWETQLVGVGEKLPPRPMTMQVGETLIVEVPQTDENGEYRYSANAYMDKTDVLSKPVNEIIEVKKGKSKKKAGPEPDPLLQLTFVALKEGKCVLFVDVSWEDQEEKLCLAHRLSAPVVKNTIARIGPVEIDVQKSPGKPDKGSLQWWNGEKWSAKKGPKKKGKK
;
A
#
# COMPACT_ATOMS: atom_id res chain seq x y z
N MET A 1 11.49 48.88 28.83
CA MET A 1 11.69 48.08 27.60
C MET A 1 11.09 48.92 26.51
N ASP A 2 11.94 49.38 25.60
CA ASP A 2 11.62 50.36 24.58
C ASP A 2 10.88 49.62 23.46
N GLU A 3 9.56 49.83 23.32
CA GLU A 3 8.69 49.16 22.31
C GLU A 3 9.26 49.25 20.88
N GLY A 4 10.18 50.19 20.69
CA GLY A 4 10.78 50.44 19.41
C GLY A 4 12.05 49.69 19.04
N GLU A 5 12.82 49.19 20.00
CA GLU A 5 13.89 48.24 19.69
C GLU A 5 13.29 46.91 19.22
N ASP A 6 12.14 46.52 19.80
CA ASP A 6 11.42 45.30 19.47
C ASP A 6 10.92 45.27 18.02
N GLU A 7 10.49 46.42 17.46
CA GLU A 7 10.02 46.52 16.07
C GLU A 7 11.14 46.30 15.05
N VAL A 8 12.31 46.92 15.27
CA VAL A 8 13.47 46.77 14.37
C VAL A 8 13.99 45.35 14.43
N GLU A 9 14.01 44.74 15.62
CA GLU A 9 14.39 43.35 15.81
C GLU A 9 13.41 42.38 15.13
N ALA A 10 12.09 42.64 15.20
CA ALA A 10 11.09 41.85 14.49
C ALA A 10 11.23 41.96 12.96
N ALA A 11 11.51 43.16 12.44
CA ALA A 11 11.76 43.39 11.00
C ALA A 11 13.04 42.66 10.54
N LEU A 12 14.11 42.72 11.32
CA LEU A 12 15.35 41.97 11.08
C LEU A 12 15.13 40.46 11.06
N ALA A 13 14.38 39.93 12.03
CA ALA A 13 14.06 38.51 12.07
C ALA A 13 13.25 38.07 10.85
N THR A 14 12.38 38.94 10.34
CA THR A 14 11.60 38.66 9.13
C THR A 14 12.47 38.68 7.88
N LEU A 15 13.40 39.63 7.78
CA LEU A 15 14.39 39.69 6.70
C LEU A 15 15.31 38.46 6.72
N PHE A 16 15.79 38.07 7.91
CA PHE A 16 16.62 36.87 8.08
C PHE A 16 15.89 35.62 7.59
N ARG A 17 14.63 35.41 8.02
CA ARG A 17 13.79 34.30 7.54
C ARG A 17 13.52 34.35 6.03
N ALA A 18 13.45 35.53 5.44
CA ALA A 18 13.32 35.65 3.99
C ALA A 18 14.60 35.18 3.29
N TYR A 19 15.77 35.34 3.91
CA TYR A 19 17.04 34.86 3.37
C TYR A 19 17.29 33.37 3.61
N ASP A 20 16.78 32.83 4.72
CA ASP A 20 16.93 31.44 5.14
C ASP A 20 16.04 30.53 4.30
N LEU A 21 16.61 29.91 3.26
CA LEU A 21 15.84 29.23 2.21
C LEU A 21 15.33 27.88 2.71
N ASP A 22 16.17 27.15 3.45
CA ASP A 22 15.82 25.88 4.07
C ASP A 22 15.20 26.03 5.46
N GLU A 23 15.26 27.22 6.05
CA GLU A 23 14.71 27.55 7.37
C GLU A 23 15.38 26.77 8.50
N SER A 24 16.67 26.47 8.34
CA SER A 24 17.51 25.84 9.34
C SER A 24 17.80 26.72 10.56
N GLY A 25 17.51 28.03 10.46
CA GLY A 25 17.89 29.03 11.45
C GLY A 25 19.31 29.56 11.28
N PHE A 26 20.00 29.12 10.21
CA PHE A 26 21.35 29.53 9.86
C PHE A 26 21.37 29.91 8.37
N LEU A 27 22.01 31.03 8.04
CA LEU A 27 22.19 31.44 6.65
C LEU A 27 23.47 30.85 6.10
N SER A 28 23.34 29.86 5.23
CA SER A 28 24.48 29.34 4.48
C SER A 28 24.92 30.32 3.39
N ARG A 29 26.15 30.13 2.91
CA ARG A 29 26.71 30.97 1.84
C ARG A 29 25.93 30.83 0.54
N GLU A 30 25.41 29.64 0.26
CA GLU A 30 24.66 29.38 -0.96
C GLU A 30 23.31 30.11 -0.94
N GLU A 31 22.63 30.12 0.20
CA GLU A 31 21.35 30.81 0.38
C GLU A 31 21.49 32.32 0.28
N PHE A 32 22.49 32.87 0.99
CA PHE A 32 22.78 34.30 0.95
C PHE A 32 23.11 34.75 -0.48
N LEU A 33 23.96 34.00 -1.19
CA LEU A 33 24.31 34.30 -2.58
C LEU A 33 23.14 34.11 -3.54
N ALA A 34 22.29 33.10 -3.34
CA ALA A 34 21.19 32.79 -4.24
C ALA A 34 20.18 33.95 -4.37
N ILE A 35 19.90 34.64 -3.26
CA ILE A 35 18.99 35.79 -3.25
C ILE A 35 19.72 37.05 -3.74
N GLU A 36 20.90 37.34 -3.21
CA GLU A 36 21.69 38.53 -3.59
C GLU A 36 21.99 38.59 -5.09
N MET A 37 22.38 37.45 -5.69
CA MET A 37 22.63 37.37 -7.13
C MET A 37 21.39 37.72 -7.96
N ARG A 38 20.21 37.32 -7.49
CA ARG A 38 18.95 37.57 -8.19
C ARG A 38 18.48 39.01 -8.04
N LEU A 39 18.59 39.57 -6.83
CA LEU A 39 18.31 40.98 -6.58
C LEU A 39 19.21 41.89 -7.43
N HIS A 40 20.51 41.60 -7.50
CA HIS A 40 21.44 42.34 -8.34
C HIS A 40 21.15 42.22 -9.84
N TYR A 41 20.68 41.06 -10.29
CA TYR A 41 20.29 40.84 -11.68
C TYR A 41 19.03 41.62 -12.07
N GLU A 42 18.02 41.70 -11.19
CA GLU A 42 16.82 42.53 -11.41
C GLU A 42 17.15 44.03 -11.48
N ASP A 43 18.09 44.50 -10.65
CA ASP A 43 18.55 45.89 -10.66
C ASP A 43 19.49 46.21 -11.85
N GLY A 44 19.77 45.24 -12.74
CA GLY A 44 20.63 45.40 -13.91
C GLY A 44 22.12 45.56 -13.58
N GLN A 45 22.53 45.19 -12.36
CA GLN A 45 23.91 45.30 -11.89
C GLN A 45 24.68 44.00 -12.09
N VAL A 46 25.98 44.11 -12.41
CA VAL A 46 26.86 42.93 -12.51
C VAL A 46 27.27 42.49 -11.12
N TYR A 47 26.79 41.34 -10.69
CA TYR A 47 27.21 40.73 -9.43
C TYR A 47 28.70 40.38 -9.46
N ARG A 48 29.50 40.94 -8.55
CA ARG A 48 30.90 40.54 -8.35
C ARG A 48 30.98 39.60 -7.16
N GLY A 49 31.12 38.30 -7.44
CA GLY A 49 31.14 37.24 -6.41
C GLY A 49 32.15 37.45 -5.29
N GLU A 50 33.30 38.09 -5.56
CA GLU A 50 34.30 38.42 -4.53
C GLU A 50 33.79 39.40 -3.46
N SER A 51 32.90 40.33 -3.83
CA SER A 51 32.35 41.35 -2.92
C SER A 51 31.32 40.77 -1.95
N GLY A 52 30.41 39.90 -2.43
CA GLY A 52 29.44 39.24 -1.56
C GLY A 52 30.09 38.21 -0.62
N ASN A 53 31.12 37.50 -1.11
CA ASN A 53 31.91 36.59 -0.28
C ASN A 53 32.65 37.34 0.84
N ALA A 54 33.29 38.46 0.52
CA ALA A 54 33.97 39.30 1.51
C ALA A 54 33.00 39.84 2.56
N LYS A 55 31.80 40.27 2.14
CA LYS A 55 30.75 40.76 3.05
C LYS A 55 30.24 39.66 4.00
N MET A 56 30.14 38.42 3.53
CA MET A 56 29.72 37.29 4.38
C MET A 56 30.84 36.85 5.33
N THR A 57 32.07 36.73 4.86
CA THR A 57 33.23 36.35 5.70
C THR A 57 33.54 37.38 6.79
N LEU A 58 33.23 38.67 6.58
CA LEU A 58 33.39 39.69 7.62
C LEU A 58 32.32 39.63 8.71
N ALA A 59 31.20 38.96 8.47
CA ALA A 59 30.08 38.88 9.39
C ALA A 59 30.09 37.57 10.21
N ASP A 60 30.60 36.49 9.64
CA ASP A 60 30.84 35.19 10.29
C ASP A 60 32.02 35.32 11.26
N ARG A 61 31.72 35.58 12.54
CA ARG A 61 32.72 35.89 13.57
C ARG A 61 33.35 34.64 14.14
N ASP A 62 32.57 33.56 14.22
CA ASP A 62 33.05 32.29 14.75
C ASP A 62 33.70 31.39 13.68
N SER A 63 33.68 31.83 12.42
CA SER A 63 34.20 31.09 11.26
C SER A 63 33.53 29.73 11.08
N SER A 64 32.26 29.62 11.47
CA SER A 64 31.45 28.41 11.30
C SER A 64 31.12 28.13 9.83
N GLY A 65 31.22 29.13 8.96
CA GLY A 65 30.81 29.05 7.56
C GLY A 65 29.31 29.30 7.35
N PHE A 66 28.57 29.57 8.43
CA PHE A 66 27.16 29.92 8.42
C PHE A 66 26.98 31.26 9.14
N LEU A 67 25.91 31.99 8.84
CA LEU A 67 25.55 33.21 9.57
C LEU A 67 24.34 32.93 10.45
N ASP A 68 24.51 33.03 11.77
CA ASP A 68 23.38 32.99 12.69
C ASP A 68 22.61 34.33 12.71
N PHE A 69 21.47 34.36 13.42
CA PHE A 69 20.67 35.58 13.55
C PHE A 69 21.44 36.74 14.20
N GLN A 70 22.32 36.45 15.16
CA GLN A 70 23.06 37.47 15.90
C GLN A 70 24.12 38.14 15.02
N GLU A 71 24.85 37.36 14.24
CA GLU A 71 25.84 37.82 13.29
C GLU A 71 25.20 38.61 12.16
N PHE A 72 24.08 38.11 11.62
CA PHE A 72 23.28 38.82 10.63
C PHE A 72 22.76 40.16 11.18
N ARG A 73 22.26 40.17 12.42
CA ARG A 73 21.77 41.38 13.11
C ARG A 73 22.86 42.42 13.26
N VAL A 74 24.01 42.04 13.83
CA VAL A 74 25.14 42.97 14.06
C VAL A 74 25.62 43.55 12.74
N ARG A 75 25.79 42.72 11.71
CA ARG A 75 26.19 43.16 10.38
C ARG A 75 25.21 44.17 9.80
N THR A 76 23.93 43.83 9.81
CA THR A 76 22.88 44.63 9.16
C THR A 76 22.69 45.97 9.86
N LEU A 77 22.67 45.98 11.19
CA LEU A 77 22.57 47.22 11.97
C LEU A 77 23.80 48.11 11.83
N THR A 78 25.01 47.53 11.80
CA THR A 78 26.25 48.30 11.59
C THR A 78 26.22 48.99 10.22
N ALA A 79 25.77 48.29 9.17
CA ALA A 79 25.65 48.88 7.84
C ALA A 79 24.67 50.07 7.81
N TYR A 80 23.52 49.97 8.48
CA TYR A 80 22.56 51.08 8.54
C TYR A 80 23.05 52.26 9.40
N GLN A 81 23.79 51.98 10.47
CA GLN A 81 24.45 53.02 11.28
C GLN A 81 25.50 53.79 10.47
N GLU A 82 26.33 53.09 9.68
CA GLU A 82 27.33 53.70 8.81
C GLU A 82 26.68 54.54 7.70
N MET A 83 25.50 54.15 7.22
CA MET A 83 24.71 54.93 6.25
C MET A 83 23.97 56.11 6.88
N GLY A 84 23.95 56.23 8.21
CA GLY A 84 23.30 57.33 8.92
C GLY A 84 21.78 57.36 8.78
N MET A 85 21.15 56.22 8.51
CA MET A 85 19.70 56.12 8.30
C MET A 85 18.94 56.32 9.62
N SER A 86 17.83 57.06 9.56
CA SER A 86 16.90 57.15 10.68
C SER A 86 16.16 55.84 10.87
N ARG A 87 15.63 55.61 12.08
CA ARG A 87 14.95 54.36 12.41
C ARG A 87 13.77 54.03 11.49
N GLN A 88 12.99 55.04 11.09
CA GLN A 88 11.87 54.83 10.17
C GLN A 88 12.37 54.37 8.80
N GLU A 89 13.42 54.99 8.28
CA GLU A 89 14.03 54.61 7.00
C GLU A 89 14.63 53.20 7.06
N VAL A 90 15.16 52.79 8.21
CA VAL A 90 15.65 51.43 8.44
C VAL A 90 14.50 50.41 8.35
N LEU A 91 13.38 50.66 9.02
CA LEU A 91 12.20 49.78 8.96
C LEU A 91 11.63 49.69 7.54
N ASP A 92 11.50 50.83 6.86
CA ASP A 92 10.99 50.88 5.49
C ASP A 92 11.92 50.11 4.53
N HIS A 93 13.24 50.31 4.65
CA HIS A 93 14.22 49.60 3.83
C HIS A 93 14.24 48.09 4.11
N MET A 94 14.18 47.67 5.38
CA MET A 94 14.10 46.25 5.73
C MET A 94 12.83 45.59 5.17
N THR A 95 11.70 46.29 5.24
CA THR A 95 10.42 45.80 4.71
C THR A 95 10.49 45.65 3.19
N GLU A 96 11.06 46.64 2.50
CA GLU A 96 11.26 46.58 1.04
C GLU A 96 12.19 45.42 0.64
N GLN A 97 13.33 45.28 1.32
CA GLN A 97 14.28 44.17 1.07
C GLN A 97 13.64 42.81 1.33
N THR A 98 12.86 42.68 2.40
CA THR A 98 12.11 41.46 2.71
C THR A 98 11.13 41.13 1.59
N GLN A 99 10.38 42.12 1.09
CA GLN A 99 9.41 41.89 0.03
C GLN A 99 10.07 41.49 -1.29
N LYS A 100 11.20 42.10 -1.65
CA LYS A 100 11.99 41.71 -2.83
C LYS A 100 12.55 40.28 -2.68
N ALA A 101 13.12 39.94 -1.53
CA ALA A 101 13.61 38.59 -1.27
C ALA A 101 12.49 37.53 -1.39
N LEU A 102 11.31 37.81 -0.85
CA LEU A 102 10.15 36.90 -0.96
C LEU A 102 9.64 36.76 -2.41
N LEU A 103 9.67 37.83 -3.21
CA LEU A 103 9.33 37.77 -4.63
C LEU A 103 10.32 36.89 -5.41
N GLU A 104 11.62 36.99 -5.11
CA GLU A 104 12.62 36.12 -5.72
C GLU A 104 12.45 34.66 -5.33
N ARG A 105 12.14 34.37 -4.05
CA ARG A 105 11.79 33.02 -3.62
C ARG A 105 10.61 32.43 -4.38
N ALA A 106 9.58 33.24 -4.67
CA ALA A 106 8.45 32.79 -5.46
C ALA A 106 8.85 32.39 -6.89
N LYS A 107 9.85 33.07 -7.48
CA LYS A 107 10.42 32.76 -8.80
C LYS A 107 11.39 31.57 -8.79
N MET A 108 11.96 31.23 -7.62
CA MET A 108 12.88 30.10 -7.47
C MET A 108 12.19 28.73 -7.55
N GLY A 109 10.86 28.69 -7.44
CA GLY A 109 10.06 27.48 -7.57
C GLY A 109 9.44 27.01 -6.24
N PRO A 110 8.68 25.90 -6.25
CA PRO A 110 7.88 25.48 -5.11
C PRO A 110 8.66 25.21 -3.82
N ARG A 111 9.87 24.65 -3.94
CA ARG A 111 10.77 24.33 -2.83
C ARG A 111 11.13 25.53 -1.95
N TYR A 112 11.35 26.68 -2.59
CA TYR A 112 11.79 27.91 -1.95
C TYR A 112 10.64 28.85 -1.63
N HIS A 113 9.45 28.58 -2.15
CA HIS A 113 8.28 29.44 -1.97
C HIS A 113 7.78 29.39 -0.51
N ALA A 114 7.96 30.48 0.23
CA ALA A 114 7.61 30.58 1.66
C ALA A 114 6.15 30.19 1.96
N GLY A 115 5.21 30.62 1.10
CA GLY A 115 3.79 30.25 1.27
C GLY A 115 3.49 28.77 1.09
N ILE A 116 4.27 28.03 0.28
CA ILE A 116 4.08 26.59 0.08
C ILE A 116 4.65 25.85 1.28
N ARG A 117 5.86 26.21 1.73
CA ARG A 117 6.46 25.68 2.96
C ARG A 117 5.53 25.85 4.15
N GLN A 118 5.00 27.06 4.34
CA GLN A 118 4.06 27.35 5.43
C GLN A 118 2.77 26.52 5.31
N ALA A 119 2.19 26.42 4.11
CA ALA A 119 0.98 25.62 3.91
C ALA A 119 1.23 24.13 4.20
N LEU A 120 2.36 23.58 3.77
CA LEU A 120 2.75 22.20 4.09
C LEU A 120 2.94 21.99 5.60
N ARG A 121 3.59 22.93 6.31
CA ARG A 121 3.72 22.83 7.77
C ARG A 121 2.37 22.91 8.49
N ASN A 122 1.47 23.77 8.02
CA ASN A 122 0.11 23.84 8.56
C ASN A 122 -0.63 22.53 8.31
N ILE A 123 -0.49 21.93 7.13
CA ILE A 123 -1.06 20.61 6.81
C ILE A 123 -0.45 19.53 7.71
N PHE A 124 0.87 19.52 7.89
CA PHE A 124 1.56 18.59 8.79
C PHE A 124 0.99 18.70 10.21
N ALA A 125 0.90 19.92 10.76
CA ALA A 125 0.33 20.15 12.09
C ALA A 125 -1.18 19.83 12.18
N LEU A 126 -1.88 19.79 11.05
CA LEU A 126 -3.28 19.34 10.97
C LEU A 126 -3.40 17.82 10.85
N PHE A 127 -2.39 17.14 10.30
CA PHE A 127 -2.30 15.69 10.23
C PHE A 127 -1.86 15.10 11.56
N ASP A 128 -0.88 15.72 12.23
CA ASP A 128 -0.41 15.38 13.58
C ASP A 128 -1.51 15.72 14.61
N VAL A 129 -2.33 14.71 14.90
CA VAL A 129 -3.42 14.79 15.87
C VAL A 129 -2.87 14.62 17.28
N SER A 130 -1.87 13.76 17.42
CA SER A 130 -1.21 13.45 18.70
C SER A 130 -0.44 14.65 19.26
N GLY A 131 0.06 15.53 18.37
CA GLY A 131 0.90 16.67 18.70
C GLY A 131 2.32 16.28 19.11
N ASP A 132 2.77 15.07 18.73
CA ASP A 132 4.10 14.56 19.08
C ASP A 132 5.19 15.03 18.12
N GLY A 133 4.82 15.75 17.04
CA GLY A 133 5.74 16.26 16.03
C GLY A 133 6.10 15.25 14.94
N PHE A 134 5.46 14.09 14.93
CA PHE A 134 5.63 13.04 13.93
C PHE A 134 4.27 12.68 13.32
N LEU A 135 4.28 12.13 12.10
CA LEU A 135 3.07 11.55 11.50
C LEU A 135 3.14 10.04 11.58
N SER A 136 2.22 9.50 12.37
CA SER A 136 1.97 8.07 12.43
C SER A 136 1.25 7.56 11.17
N PRO A 137 1.34 6.24 10.87
CA PRO A 137 0.54 5.61 9.82
C PRO A 137 -0.96 5.89 9.89
N GLU A 138 -1.51 5.94 11.10
CA GLU A 138 -2.92 6.21 11.37
C GLU A 138 -3.30 7.63 10.93
N GLU A 139 -2.49 8.60 11.33
CA GLU A 139 -2.67 10.02 11.02
C GLU A 139 -2.53 10.27 9.51
N TRP A 140 -1.55 9.62 8.87
CA TRP A 140 -1.32 9.69 7.43
C TRP A 140 -2.52 9.16 6.63
N ILE A 141 -3.01 7.96 6.93
CA ILE A 141 -4.14 7.37 6.19
C ILE A 141 -5.43 8.16 6.42
N ALA A 142 -5.66 8.63 7.65
CA ALA A 142 -6.81 9.47 7.96
C ALA A 142 -6.77 10.78 7.15
N ALA A 143 -5.60 11.41 7.10
CA ALA A 143 -5.31 12.58 6.29
C ALA A 143 -5.51 12.34 4.79
N GLN A 144 -4.97 11.24 4.26
CA GLN A 144 -5.11 10.84 2.87
C GLN A 144 -6.58 10.82 2.45
N LYS A 145 -7.43 10.19 3.26
CA LYS A 145 -8.87 10.08 2.99
C LYS A 145 -9.56 11.43 2.93
N THR A 146 -9.22 12.33 3.84
CA THR A 146 -9.81 13.69 3.88
C THR A 146 -9.45 14.46 2.60
N VAL A 147 -8.21 14.39 2.16
CA VAL A 147 -7.77 15.06 0.93
C VAL A 147 -8.41 14.42 -0.31
N ALA A 148 -8.39 13.09 -0.40
CA ALA A 148 -8.94 12.37 -1.55
C ALA A 148 -10.44 12.61 -1.73
N THR A 149 -11.22 12.74 -0.64
CA THR A 149 -12.68 12.92 -0.74
C THR A 149 -13.07 14.34 -1.19
N GLU A 150 -12.28 15.35 -0.84
CA GLU A 150 -12.68 16.76 -0.97
C GLU A 150 -11.88 17.54 -2.05
N VAL A 151 -10.77 16.97 -2.52
CA VAL A 151 -9.80 17.60 -3.45
C VAL A 151 -9.43 16.66 -4.62
N SER A 152 -10.14 15.53 -4.84
CA SER A 152 -9.79 14.50 -5.85
C SER A 152 -9.55 15.01 -7.27
N ASP A 153 -10.20 16.11 -7.66
CA ASP A 153 -10.18 16.57 -9.05
C ASP A 153 -8.87 17.30 -9.43
N ASP A 154 -8.06 17.71 -8.45
CA ASP A 154 -6.89 18.58 -8.65
C ASP A 154 -5.54 17.92 -8.28
N LEU A 155 -5.54 16.74 -7.65
CA LEU A 155 -4.36 16.04 -7.15
C LEU A 155 -4.30 14.60 -7.65
N ASP A 156 -3.10 14.14 -8.02
CA ASP A 156 -2.90 12.70 -8.24
C ASP A 156 -3.09 11.98 -6.90
N GLU A 157 -3.91 10.92 -6.90
CA GLU A 157 -4.19 10.06 -5.72
C GLU A 157 -2.89 9.54 -5.05
N GLY A 158 -1.78 9.51 -5.81
CA GLY A 158 -0.45 9.09 -5.34
C GLY A 158 0.32 10.12 -4.50
N TRP A 159 -0.18 11.34 -4.24
CA TRP A 159 0.51 12.30 -3.35
C TRP A 159 0.63 11.80 -1.91
N ILE A 160 -0.33 10.97 -1.50
CA ILE A 160 -0.59 10.62 -0.10
C ILE A 160 -0.84 9.11 0.05
N ASP A 161 -0.43 8.30 -0.93
CA ASP A 161 -0.61 6.86 -0.89
C ASP A 161 0.42 6.16 0.02
N GLU A 162 0.22 4.86 0.19
CA GLU A 162 1.10 4.01 1.01
C GLU A 162 2.54 3.99 0.49
N ALA A 163 2.73 4.07 -0.83
CA ALA A 163 4.04 4.11 -1.44
C ALA A 163 4.74 5.45 -1.21
N ALA A 164 3.99 6.55 -1.20
CA ALA A 164 4.47 7.88 -0.87
C ALA A 164 4.95 7.95 0.59
N PHE A 165 4.21 7.35 1.53
CA PHE A 165 4.67 7.24 2.93
C PHE A 165 5.99 6.46 3.03
N GLN A 166 6.06 5.28 2.41
CA GLN A 166 7.28 4.45 2.41
C GLN A 166 8.47 5.11 1.71
N ALA A 167 8.22 5.96 0.72
CA ALA A 167 9.26 6.73 0.04
C ALA A 167 9.68 7.96 0.82
N ALA A 168 8.79 8.52 1.65
CA ALA A 168 9.05 9.67 2.50
C ALA A 168 9.86 9.29 3.75
N ASP A 169 9.55 8.13 4.36
CA ASP A 169 10.23 7.55 5.53
C ASP A 169 11.66 7.13 5.14
N SER A 170 12.56 8.11 5.14
CA SER A 170 13.92 7.98 4.62
C SER A 170 14.82 7.27 5.63
N ASN A 171 14.53 7.44 6.91
CA ASN A 171 15.27 6.84 8.01
C ASN A 171 14.77 5.42 8.37
N GLY A 172 13.56 5.03 7.93
CA GLY A 172 12.93 3.73 8.13
C GLY A 172 12.38 3.49 9.54
N ASP A 173 12.13 4.55 10.31
CA ASP A 173 11.66 4.47 11.69
C ASP A 173 10.15 4.21 11.81
N GLY A 174 9.41 4.30 10.69
CA GLY A 174 7.99 4.01 10.59
C GLY A 174 7.06 5.17 10.97
N VAL A 175 7.61 6.36 11.20
CA VAL A 175 6.87 7.62 11.33
C VAL A 175 7.46 8.62 10.32
N LEU A 176 6.79 9.76 10.10
CA LEU A 176 7.38 10.83 9.28
C LEU A 176 7.63 12.07 10.12
N ASP A 177 8.87 12.56 10.10
CA ASP A 177 9.16 13.89 10.61
C ASP A 177 8.78 14.99 9.60
N ILE A 178 8.80 16.24 10.05
CA ILE A 178 8.43 17.39 9.20
C ILE A 178 9.37 17.56 8.00
N GLY A 179 10.66 17.23 8.13
CA GLY A 179 11.64 17.30 7.07
C GLY A 179 11.37 16.25 5.99
N GLU A 180 11.13 15.00 6.40
CA GLU A 180 10.75 13.90 5.52
C GLU A 180 9.45 14.20 4.75
N PHE A 181 8.44 14.73 5.45
CA PHE A 181 7.19 15.16 4.82
C PHE A 181 7.39 16.27 3.79
N LEU A 182 8.20 17.28 4.11
CA LEU A 182 8.49 18.40 3.23
C LEU A 182 9.26 17.94 1.99
N GLU A 183 10.32 17.15 2.16
CA GLU A 183 11.13 16.65 1.04
C GLU A 183 10.32 15.74 0.11
N ALA A 184 9.49 14.84 0.65
CA ALA A 184 8.59 14.01 -0.15
C ALA A 184 7.59 14.87 -0.94
N SER A 185 7.01 15.89 -0.31
CA SER A 185 6.09 16.83 -0.96
C SER A 185 6.78 17.62 -2.08
N PHE A 186 8.00 18.12 -1.87
CA PHE A 186 8.75 18.85 -2.89
C PHE A 186 9.18 17.95 -4.04
N SER A 187 9.67 16.74 -3.76
CA SER A 187 10.03 15.78 -4.81
C SER A 187 8.82 15.46 -5.70
N MET A 188 7.61 15.40 -5.14
CA MET A 188 6.40 15.23 -5.94
C MET A 188 6.10 16.45 -6.80
N PHE A 189 6.16 17.66 -6.22
CA PHE A 189 5.92 18.92 -6.97
C PHE A 189 6.94 19.15 -8.08
N GLU A 190 8.17 18.67 -7.93
CA GLU A 190 9.18 18.71 -8.99
C GLU A 190 8.87 17.70 -10.12
N GLY A 191 8.30 16.55 -9.78
CA GLY A 191 7.81 15.57 -10.75
C GLY A 191 6.55 16.03 -11.52
N VAL A 192 5.68 16.80 -10.86
CA VAL A 192 4.44 17.34 -11.43
C VAL A 192 4.70 18.74 -11.99
N LYS A 193 4.74 18.91 -13.31
CA LYS A 193 4.97 20.21 -13.99
C LYS A 193 3.80 21.21 -13.86
N LYS A 194 3.30 21.46 -12.64
CA LYS A 194 2.29 22.46 -12.32
C LYS A 194 2.94 23.79 -11.95
N ARG A 195 2.20 24.89 -12.11
CA ARG A 195 2.66 26.22 -11.69
C ARG A 195 2.62 26.34 -10.16
N THR A 196 3.57 27.09 -9.60
CA THR A 196 3.68 27.35 -8.16
C THR A 196 2.38 27.89 -7.56
N ASP A 197 1.72 28.82 -8.26
CA ASP A 197 0.44 29.40 -7.79
C ASP A 197 -0.68 28.36 -7.69
N THR A 198 -0.72 27.40 -8.63
CA THR A 198 -1.71 26.31 -8.62
C THR A 198 -1.47 25.39 -7.43
N ILE A 199 -0.20 25.03 -7.17
CA ILE A 199 0.18 24.20 -6.02
C ILE A 199 -0.24 24.89 -4.72
N LEU A 200 0.06 26.19 -4.58
CA LEU A 200 -0.31 26.96 -3.40
C LEU A 200 -1.83 26.97 -3.17
N GLN A 201 -2.62 27.23 -4.22
CA GLN A 201 -4.09 27.21 -4.13
C GLN A 201 -4.62 25.84 -3.71
N THR A 202 -4.05 24.76 -4.25
CA THR A 202 -4.41 23.40 -3.88
C THR A 202 -4.10 23.11 -2.40
N LEU A 203 -2.92 23.50 -1.92
CA LEU A 203 -2.53 23.32 -0.51
C LEU A 203 -3.41 24.14 0.45
N GLN A 204 -3.72 25.39 0.11
CA GLN A 204 -4.64 26.22 0.91
C GLN A 204 -6.05 25.63 0.97
N ARG A 205 -6.53 24.99 -0.12
CA ARG A 205 -7.81 24.28 -0.13
C ARG A 205 -7.76 23.07 0.81
N ILE A 206 -6.69 22.28 0.77
CA ILE A 206 -6.46 21.15 1.68
C ILE A 206 -6.46 21.61 3.13
N GLU A 207 -5.67 22.63 3.46
CA GLU A 207 -5.58 23.21 4.80
C GLU A 207 -6.96 23.61 5.33
N LYS A 208 -7.77 24.29 4.50
CA LYS A 208 -9.12 24.69 4.85
C LYS A 208 -10.04 23.49 5.13
N VAL A 209 -9.99 22.46 4.29
CA VAL A 209 -10.79 21.23 4.47
C VAL A 209 -10.41 20.51 5.76
N LEU A 210 -9.10 20.35 5.99
CA LEU A 210 -8.58 19.70 7.20
C LEU A 210 -8.97 20.47 8.46
N HIS A 211 -8.91 21.79 8.42
CA HIS A 211 -9.34 22.63 9.54
C HIS A 211 -10.83 22.43 9.87
N GLN A 212 -11.69 22.36 8.84
CA GLN A 212 -13.12 22.08 9.03
C GLN A 212 -13.37 20.70 9.65
N GLN A 213 -12.63 19.69 9.21
CA GLN A 213 -12.73 18.33 9.76
C GLN A 213 -12.19 18.24 11.19
N ARG A 214 -11.12 18.97 11.51
CA ARG A 214 -10.58 19.05 12.88
C ARG A 214 -11.61 19.63 13.84
N ILE A 215 -12.36 20.66 13.42
CA ILE A 215 -13.45 21.24 14.20
C ILE A 215 -14.64 20.26 14.34
N ALA A 216 -14.93 19.46 13.31
CA ALA A 216 -15.98 18.45 13.35
C ALA A 216 -15.66 17.24 14.28
N GLY A 217 -14.39 17.10 14.68
CA GLY A 217 -13.88 16.04 15.53
C GLY A 217 -13.72 14.71 14.77
N ARG A 218 -12.47 14.27 14.58
CA ARG A 218 -12.21 12.89 14.16
C ARG A 218 -12.58 11.95 15.29
N LYS A 219 -13.36 10.93 14.96
CA LYS A 219 -13.68 9.83 15.87
C LYS A 219 -12.85 8.64 15.44
N GLU A 220 -12.19 8.02 16.41
CA GLU A 220 -11.37 6.83 16.23
C GLU A 220 -11.90 5.73 17.16
N THR A 221 -11.51 4.49 16.89
CA THR A 221 -11.73 3.40 17.86
C THR A 221 -10.79 3.54 19.04
N ALA A 222 -11.09 2.84 20.14
CA ALA A 222 -10.03 2.54 21.11
C ALA A 222 -8.88 1.77 20.43
N PRO A 223 -7.65 1.82 20.97
CA PRO A 223 -6.51 1.07 20.44
C PRO A 223 -6.85 -0.42 20.29
N VAL A 224 -6.62 -0.95 19.10
CA VAL A 224 -6.94 -2.32 18.71
C VAL A 224 -5.64 -3.10 18.61
N THR A 225 -5.53 -4.19 19.36
CA THR A 225 -4.33 -5.03 19.36
C THR A 225 -4.24 -5.84 18.07
N ILE A 226 -3.08 -5.78 17.40
CA ILE A 226 -2.83 -6.45 16.13
C ILE A 226 -2.07 -7.75 16.37
N TYR A 227 -2.64 -8.86 15.90
CA TYR A 227 -2.05 -10.19 15.93
C TYR A 227 -1.66 -10.62 14.52
N VAL A 228 -0.38 -10.92 14.31
CA VAL A 228 0.13 -11.40 13.02
C VAL A 228 0.48 -12.89 13.12
N GLN A 229 0.16 -13.65 12.09
CA GLN A 229 0.53 -15.04 11.98
C GLN A 229 2.06 -15.23 12.14
N ALA A 230 2.49 -16.00 13.15
CA ALA A 230 3.89 -16.13 13.52
C ALA A 230 4.73 -16.91 12.48
N SER A 231 4.11 -17.87 11.79
CA SER A 231 4.75 -18.62 10.71
C SER A 231 4.75 -17.81 9.42
N ALA A 232 5.95 -17.53 8.88
CA ALA A 232 6.11 -16.81 7.62
C ALA A 232 5.58 -17.56 6.37
N GLN A 233 5.54 -18.91 6.40
CA GLN A 233 4.98 -19.73 5.31
C GLN A 233 4.22 -20.95 5.86
N PRO A 234 3.02 -20.75 6.42
CA PRO A 234 2.16 -21.85 6.86
C PRO A 234 1.77 -22.75 5.68
N CYS A 235 1.63 -24.05 5.93
CA CYS A 235 1.04 -24.94 4.94
C CYS A 235 -0.42 -24.54 4.68
N PHE A 236 -0.84 -24.69 3.42
CA PHE A 236 -2.24 -24.62 3.05
C PHE A 236 -2.90 -25.94 3.37
N HIS A 237 -3.96 -25.92 4.18
CA HIS A 237 -4.78 -27.09 4.48
C HIS A 237 -6.21 -26.86 4.00
N PRO A 238 -6.90 -27.91 3.54
CA PRO A 238 -8.33 -27.84 3.28
C PRO A 238 -9.10 -27.52 4.57
N PRO A 239 -10.29 -26.87 4.49
CA PRO A 239 -11.09 -26.48 5.65
C PRO A 239 -11.35 -27.65 6.61
N SER A 240 -11.60 -28.85 6.06
CA SER A 240 -11.88 -30.07 6.81
C SER A 240 -10.74 -30.53 7.74
N LEU A 241 -9.49 -30.13 7.44
CA LEU A 241 -8.30 -30.49 8.21
C LEU A 241 -7.68 -29.31 8.94
N ALA A 242 -7.99 -28.07 8.53
CA ALA A 242 -7.31 -26.86 8.99
C ALA A 242 -7.51 -26.57 10.49
N TRP A 243 -8.61 -27.04 11.10
CA TRP A 243 -8.96 -26.80 12.49
C TRP A 243 -8.42 -27.86 13.48
N GLN A 244 -7.92 -29.00 13.00
CA GLN A 244 -7.68 -30.18 13.84
C GLN A 244 -6.57 -30.00 14.87
N ASP A 245 -5.61 -29.10 14.60
CA ASP A 245 -4.49 -28.78 15.48
C ASP A 245 -4.74 -27.50 16.30
N GLU A 246 -5.92 -26.89 16.18
CA GLU A 246 -6.23 -25.58 16.78
C GLU A 246 -6.75 -25.72 18.22
N PRO A 247 -6.32 -24.85 19.16
CA PRO A 247 -6.83 -24.88 20.52
C PRO A 247 -8.27 -24.36 20.55
N THR A 248 -9.20 -25.20 21.02
CA THR A 248 -10.62 -24.87 21.05
C THR A 248 -11.05 -24.10 22.30
N GLU A 249 -10.30 -24.15 23.41
CA GLU A 249 -10.67 -23.43 24.66
C GLU A 249 -9.50 -22.84 25.48
N ASP A 250 -8.23 -23.12 25.14
CA ASP A 250 -7.06 -22.63 25.89
C ASP A 250 -6.35 -21.45 25.20
N ALA A 251 -6.59 -20.23 25.70
CA ALA A 251 -5.94 -19.00 25.21
C ALA A 251 -4.40 -19.05 25.23
N CYS A 252 -3.80 -19.85 26.13
CA CYS A 252 -2.35 -19.98 26.26
C CYS A 252 -1.66 -20.67 25.06
N ARG A 253 -2.36 -21.50 24.28
CA ARG A 253 -1.78 -22.17 23.10
C ARG A 253 -1.79 -21.31 21.84
N ASN A 254 -2.65 -20.29 21.78
CA ASN A 254 -2.73 -19.38 20.62
C ASN A 254 -1.53 -18.44 20.50
N ALA A 255 -0.81 -18.16 21.59
CA ALA A 255 0.35 -17.27 21.60
C ALA A 255 1.57 -17.82 20.83
N GLU A 256 1.67 -19.15 20.63
CA GLU A 256 2.74 -19.73 19.81
C GLU A 256 2.53 -19.46 18.30
N PHE A 257 1.28 -19.24 17.89
CA PHE A 257 0.91 -19.12 16.49
C PHE A 257 0.61 -17.68 16.05
N TRP A 258 0.28 -16.81 17.01
CA TRP A 258 -0.04 -15.41 16.79
C TRP A 258 0.93 -14.52 17.56
N LYS A 259 1.67 -13.70 16.82
CA LYS A 259 2.57 -12.70 17.38
C LYS A 259 1.81 -11.38 17.55
N GLU A 260 1.80 -10.85 18.76
CA GLU A 260 1.32 -9.50 19.02
C GLU A 260 2.29 -8.47 18.42
N CYS A 261 1.76 -7.55 17.62
CA CYS A 261 2.51 -6.55 16.86
C CYS A 261 2.06 -5.11 17.19
N GLY A 262 1.73 -4.86 18.46
CA GLY A 262 1.32 -3.55 18.96
C GLY A 262 -0.17 -3.25 18.80
N GLU A 263 -0.53 -2.00 19.07
CA GLU A 263 -1.92 -1.52 19.06
C GLU A 263 -2.08 -0.35 18.08
N VAL A 264 -3.26 -0.25 17.48
CA VAL A 264 -3.59 0.74 16.46
C VAL A 264 -4.98 1.33 16.73
N ALA A 265 -5.10 2.66 16.74
CA ALA A 265 -6.40 3.32 16.75
C ALA A 265 -6.93 3.43 15.31
N LEU A 266 -8.11 2.89 15.01
CA LEU A 266 -8.66 2.91 13.66
C LEU A 266 -9.53 4.16 13.45
N PRO A 267 -9.25 4.99 12.43
CA PRO A 267 -10.13 6.08 12.06
C PRO A 267 -11.54 5.61 11.65
N LEU A 268 -12.60 6.23 12.17
CA LEU A 268 -13.97 5.81 11.83
C LEU A 268 -14.42 6.24 10.42
N ASN A 269 -13.60 7.03 9.71
CA ASN A 269 -13.84 7.45 8.33
C ASN A 269 -13.22 6.48 7.29
N LEU A 270 -12.60 5.37 7.71
CA LEU A 270 -12.16 4.33 6.78
C LEU A 270 -13.38 3.71 6.07
N ALA A 271 -13.35 3.67 4.75
CA ALA A 271 -14.52 3.37 3.92
C ALA A 271 -14.47 1.97 3.29
N THR A 272 -13.27 1.45 3.02
CA THR A 272 -13.04 0.16 2.35
C THR A 272 -12.20 -0.79 3.21
N ALA A 273 -12.22 -2.08 2.90
CA ALA A 273 -11.35 -3.05 3.54
C ALA A 273 -9.87 -2.78 3.22
N ASP A 274 -9.57 -2.30 2.01
CA ASP A 274 -8.20 -1.98 1.61
C ASP A 274 -7.64 -0.80 2.40
N ASP A 275 -8.48 0.15 2.82
CA ASP A 275 -8.06 1.27 3.69
C ASP A 275 -7.49 0.77 5.03
N VAL A 276 -8.20 -0.19 5.64
CA VAL A 276 -7.77 -0.82 6.89
C VAL A 276 -6.49 -1.64 6.64
N MET A 277 -6.43 -2.37 5.53
CA MET A 277 -5.26 -3.16 5.18
C MET A 277 -4.03 -2.28 4.91
N ALA A 278 -4.20 -1.11 4.27
CA ALA A 278 -3.13 -0.14 4.01
C ALA A 278 -2.55 0.41 5.33
N LEU A 279 -3.43 0.82 6.24
CA LEU A 279 -3.02 1.24 7.58
C LEU A 279 -2.23 0.12 8.29
N LEU A 280 -2.75 -1.10 8.28
CA LEU A 280 -2.07 -2.24 8.91
C LEU A 280 -0.73 -2.57 8.23
N ARG A 281 -0.61 -2.41 6.91
CA ARG A 281 0.67 -2.62 6.21
C ARG A 281 1.71 -1.59 6.64
N LEU A 282 1.33 -0.32 6.73
CA LEU A 282 2.23 0.72 7.25
C LEU A 282 2.64 0.43 8.70
N HIS A 283 1.68 0.17 9.59
CA HIS A 283 1.94 -0.16 10.99
C HIS A 283 2.87 -1.37 11.15
N LEU A 284 2.66 -2.41 10.35
CA LEU A 284 3.47 -3.64 10.36
C LEU A 284 4.75 -3.55 9.52
N ARG A 285 5.03 -2.41 8.89
CA ARG A 285 6.17 -2.19 7.98
C ARG A 285 6.23 -3.22 6.84
N LEU A 286 5.08 -3.59 6.32
CA LEU A 286 4.94 -4.46 5.16
C LEU A 286 5.02 -3.60 3.90
N SER A 287 5.63 -4.14 2.84
CA SER A 287 5.65 -3.49 1.53
C SER A 287 4.23 -3.24 1.02
N HIS A 288 3.97 -2.11 0.36
CA HIS A 288 2.67 -1.80 -0.26
C HIS A 288 2.18 -2.86 -1.27
N ASP A 289 3.11 -3.64 -1.83
CA ASP A 289 2.82 -4.80 -2.67
C ASP A 289 2.60 -6.09 -1.85
N THR A 290 2.18 -6.02 -0.60
CA THR A 290 1.84 -7.19 0.22
C THR A 290 0.32 -7.37 0.28
N TRP A 291 -0.18 -8.49 -0.21
CA TRP A 291 -1.54 -8.92 0.09
C TRP A 291 -1.61 -9.51 1.50
N VAL A 292 -2.63 -9.07 2.24
CA VAL A 292 -2.92 -9.52 3.60
C VAL A 292 -4.40 -9.85 3.72
N SER A 293 -4.72 -10.70 4.68
CA SER A 293 -6.10 -11.05 5.03
C SER A 293 -6.33 -10.68 6.47
N VAL A 294 -7.35 -9.85 6.70
CA VAL A 294 -7.63 -9.26 8.01
C VAL A 294 -8.95 -9.81 8.52
N SER A 295 -8.93 -10.39 9.71
CA SER A 295 -10.13 -10.86 10.40
C SER A 295 -10.27 -10.17 11.75
N TYR A 296 -11.51 -9.94 12.18
CA TYR A 296 -11.83 -9.38 13.49
C TYR A 296 -12.81 -10.28 14.22
N ILE A 297 -12.83 -10.19 15.55
CA ILE A 297 -13.83 -10.89 16.35
C ILE A 297 -15.08 -10.01 16.42
N GLY A 298 -16.18 -10.48 15.83
CA GLY A 298 -17.45 -9.77 15.77
C GLY A 298 -18.30 -9.90 17.05
N PRO A 299 -19.46 -9.23 17.10
CA PRO A 299 -20.38 -9.33 18.23
C PRO A 299 -20.89 -10.77 18.41
N PRO A 300 -21.21 -11.18 19.65
CA PRO A 300 -21.82 -12.49 19.91
C PRO A 300 -23.22 -12.55 19.25
N ARG A 301 -23.52 -13.67 18.58
CA ARG A 301 -24.81 -13.85 17.86
C ARG A 301 -26.04 -13.79 18.77
N ASP A 302 -25.91 -14.23 20.02
CA ASP A 302 -27.04 -14.37 20.98
C ASP A 302 -27.09 -13.26 22.04
N GLY A 303 -26.56 -12.06 21.76
CA GLY A 303 -26.79 -10.89 22.62
C GLY A 303 -26.08 -10.88 23.98
N GLY A 304 -25.07 -11.73 24.19
CA GLY A 304 -24.16 -11.59 25.34
C GLY A 304 -23.38 -12.84 25.78
N SER A 305 -23.88 -14.05 25.50
CA SER A 305 -23.29 -15.29 26.02
C SER A 305 -22.92 -16.34 24.96
N GLY A 306 -23.23 -16.11 23.68
CA GLY A 306 -22.87 -17.01 22.58
C GLY A 306 -21.41 -16.86 22.12
N PRO A 307 -20.86 -17.84 21.38
CA PRO A 307 -19.52 -17.76 20.81
C PRO A 307 -19.45 -16.56 19.85
N ARG A 308 -18.36 -15.79 19.95
CA ARG A 308 -18.09 -14.67 19.06
C ARG A 308 -17.66 -15.21 17.70
N SER A 309 -18.14 -14.58 16.62
CA SER A 309 -17.81 -15.01 15.25
C SER A 309 -16.51 -14.34 14.80
N VAL A 310 -15.58 -15.11 14.26
CA VAL A 310 -14.45 -14.57 13.52
C VAL A 310 -14.94 -14.15 12.14
N THR A 311 -14.78 -12.87 11.80
CA THR A 311 -15.30 -12.29 10.56
C THR A 311 -14.16 -11.76 9.70
N LEU A 312 -14.09 -12.24 8.45
CA LEU A 312 -13.15 -11.71 7.45
C LEU A 312 -13.58 -10.32 6.98
N LEU A 313 -12.65 -9.36 6.98
CA LEU A 313 -12.87 -8.02 6.45
C LEU A 313 -12.96 -8.05 4.93
N ARG A 314 -14.02 -7.47 4.36
CA ARG A 314 -14.31 -7.42 2.92
C ARG A 314 -14.90 -6.07 2.54
N GLY A 315 -14.76 -5.71 1.26
CA GLY A 315 -15.34 -4.51 0.67
C GLY A 315 -14.30 -3.73 -0.12
N GLU A 316 -14.32 -3.85 -1.46
CA GLU A 316 -13.40 -3.14 -2.35
C GLU A 316 -13.86 -1.69 -2.64
N ARG A 317 -15.13 -1.36 -2.37
CA ARG A 317 -15.73 -0.06 -2.65
C ARG A 317 -16.41 0.52 -1.40
N PRO A 318 -16.49 1.86 -1.28
CA PRO A 318 -17.21 2.49 -0.18
C PRO A 318 -18.67 2.00 -0.09
N GLY A 319 -19.07 1.58 1.11
CA GLY A 319 -20.40 1.03 1.36
C GLY A 319 -20.60 -0.43 0.94
N GLU A 320 -19.60 -1.07 0.33
CA GLU A 320 -19.58 -2.50 0.06
C GLU A 320 -18.88 -3.25 1.21
N GLY A 321 -19.39 -4.44 1.57
CA GLY A 321 -18.74 -5.30 2.55
C GLY A 321 -19.07 -4.95 4.01
N ASN A 322 -18.09 -5.07 4.91
CA ASN A 322 -18.33 -5.05 6.36
C ASN A 322 -17.41 -4.10 7.16
N THR A 323 -16.67 -3.20 6.50
CA THR A 323 -15.78 -2.23 7.17
C THR A 323 -16.52 -1.30 8.12
N SER A 324 -17.60 -0.65 7.69
CA SER A 324 -18.35 0.27 8.56
C SER A 324 -19.00 -0.45 9.75
N ALA A 325 -19.43 -1.71 9.56
CA ALA A 325 -19.99 -2.54 10.63
C ALA A 325 -18.90 -2.92 11.66
N MET A 326 -17.69 -3.26 11.20
CA MET A 326 -16.54 -3.52 12.05
C MET A 326 -16.19 -2.28 12.89
N LEU A 327 -16.03 -1.11 12.27
CA LEU A 327 -15.68 0.14 12.97
C LEU A 327 -16.76 0.55 13.99
N SER A 328 -18.03 0.39 13.64
CA SER A 328 -19.14 0.62 14.56
C SER A 328 -19.17 -0.37 15.72
N TYR A 329 -18.69 -1.60 15.53
CA TYR A 329 -18.55 -2.57 16.62
C TYR A 329 -17.35 -2.23 17.52
N LEU A 330 -16.16 -2.02 16.95
CA LEU A 330 -14.92 -1.73 17.68
C LEU A 330 -14.95 -0.41 18.47
N SER A 331 -15.85 0.51 18.13
CA SER A 331 -16.10 1.74 18.91
C SER A 331 -16.95 1.51 20.18
N LYS A 332 -17.49 0.31 20.40
CA LYS A 332 -18.30 -0.01 21.59
C LYS A 332 -17.40 -0.48 22.75
N PRO A 333 -17.76 -0.18 24.02
CA PRO A 333 -16.94 -0.50 25.19
C PRO A 333 -16.83 -2.01 25.49
N ASN A 334 -17.72 -2.84 24.96
CA ASN A 334 -17.73 -4.29 25.15
C ASN A 334 -17.17 -5.08 23.95
N ALA A 335 -16.59 -4.37 22.98
CA ALA A 335 -16.01 -4.96 21.79
C ALA A 335 -14.73 -5.75 22.12
N GLU A 336 -14.45 -6.79 21.33
CA GLU A 336 -13.11 -7.39 21.35
C GLU A 336 -12.18 -6.59 20.44
N LEU A 337 -11.24 -5.87 21.03
CA LEU A 337 -10.30 -5.01 20.31
C LEU A 337 -9.11 -5.83 19.80
N LYS A 338 -9.39 -6.81 18.92
CA LYS A 338 -8.37 -7.67 18.30
C LYS A 338 -8.56 -7.77 16.79
N LEU A 339 -7.48 -7.57 16.06
CA LEU A 339 -7.39 -7.87 14.63
C LEU A 339 -6.35 -8.96 14.38
N PHE A 340 -6.67 -9.86 13.46
CA PHE A 340 -5.81 -10.95 13.05
C PHE A 340 -5.39 -10.75 11.59
N VAL A 341 -4.09 -10.72 11.34
CA VAL A 341 -3.48 -10.55 10.02
C VAL A 341 -2.77 -11.83 9.60
N LYS A 342 -3.19 -12.43 8.49
CA LYS A 342 -2.61 -13.66 7.95
C LYS A 342 -2.55 -13.67 6.42
N ASN A 343 -2.04 -14.78 5.85
CA ASN A 343 -1.88 -14.97 4.40
C ASN A 343 -1.01 -13.88 3.73
N LEU A 344 0.02 -13.40 4.46
CA LEU A 344 0.98 -12.41 3.96
C LEU A 344 1.65 -12.97 2.70
N ARG A 345 1.45 -12.31 1.56
CA ARG A 345 2.00 -12.76 0.29
C ARG A 345 2.25 -11.60 -0.65
N LYS A 346 3.26 -11.73 -1.50
CA LYS A 346 3.58 -10.70 -2.48
C LYS A 346 2.47 -10.58 -3.54
N ARG A 347 1.92 -9.38 -3.66
CA ARG A 347 1.04 -8.91 -4.74
C ARG A 347 1.84 -8.85 -6.03
N PRO A 348 1.38 -9.49 -7.11
CA PRO A 348 2.03 -9.37 -8.40
C PRO A 348 1.72 -8.01 -9.00
N THR A 349 2.75 -7.21 -9.27
CA THR A 349 2.60 -5.85 -9.82
C THR A 349 2.28 -5.83 -11.31
N LYS A 350 2.64 -6.89 -12.06
CA LYS A 350 2.48 -6.98 -13.53
C LYS A 350 1.33 -7.87 -13.99
N LEU A 351 0.70 -8.61 -13.07
CA LEU A 351 -0.34 -9.59 -13.41
C LEU A 351 -1.69 -9.06 -12.95
N LEU A 352 -2.67 -9.11 -13.85
CA LEU A 352 -4.04 -8.71 -13.55
C LEU A 352 -4.91 -9.94 -13.31
N ARG A 353 -5.86 -9.79 -12.40
CA ARG A 353 -6.94 -10.77 -12.20
C ARG A 353 -7.74 -10.89 -13.49
N GLN A 354 -7.87 -12.10 -14.00
CA GLN A 354 -8.61 -12.37 -15.23
C GLN A 354 -10.06 -12.70 -14.91
N PRO A 355 -11.05 -11.99 -15.49
CA PRO A 355 -12.44 -12.41 -15.40
C PRO A 355 -12.63 -13.73 -16.14
N ARG A 356 -13.61 -14.52 -15.72
CA ARG A 356 -14.00 -15.74 -16.44
C ARG A 356 -14.55 -15.36 -17.82
N ALA A 357 -14.26 -16.19 -18.81
CA ALA A 357 -14.85 -16.03 -20.14
C ALA A 357 -16.39 -16.13 -20.03
N PHE A 358 -17.09 -15.26 -20.77
CA PHE A 358 -18.55 -15.30 -20.83
C PHE A 358 -19.02 -16.57 -21.55
N LEU A 359 -20.28 -16.95 -21.33
CA LEU A 359 -20.84 -18.19 -21.88
C LEU A 359 -20.82 -18.19 -23.42
N GLU A 360 -21.02 -17.03 -24.04
CA GLU A 360 -21.03 -16.82 -25.48
C GLU A 360 -19.64 -16.93 -26.12
N GLU A 361 -18.58 -16.54 -25.39
CA GLU A 361 -17.19 -16.61 -25.84
C GLU A 361 -16.63 -18.04 -25.73
N ARG A 362 -17.20 -18.83 -24.81
CA ARG A 362 -16.73 -20.17 -24.44
C ARG A 362 -16.62 -21.11 -25.65
N ASP A 363 -17.67 -21.19 -26.45
CA ASP A 363 -17.74 -22.17 -27.54
C ASP A 363 -16.75 -21.79 -28.66
N GLY A 364 -16.52 -20.48 -28.88
CA GLY A 364 -15.51 -19.97 -29.81
C GLY A 364 -14.07 -20.22 -29.34
N LEU A 365 -13.82 -20.17 -28.03
CA LEU A 365 -12.51 -20.53 -27.44
C LEU A 365 -12.27 -22.04 -27.50
N PHE A 366 -13.28 -22.86 -27.22
CA PHE A 366 -13.14 -24.32 -27.36
C PHE A 366 -13.00 -24.78 -28.80
N ALA A 367 -13.59 -24.08 -29.77
CA ALA A 367 -13.36 -24.36 -31.19
C ALA A 367 -11.88 -24.14 -31.59
N GLN A 368 -11.15 -23.30 -30.85
CA GLN A 368 -9.72 -23.04 -31.06
C GLN A 368 -8.81 -24.03 -30.32
N ARG A 369 -9.38 -24.95 -29.51
CA ARG A 369 -8.61 -25.99 -28.82
C ARG A 369 -8.13 -27.03 -29.83
N VAL A 370 -6.82 -27.08 -30.02
CA VAL A 370 -6.16 -27.91 -31.02
C VAL A 370 -4.88 -28.49 -30.39
N GLY A 371 -4.62 -29.78 -30.56
CA GLY A 371 -3.40 -30.39 -30.03
C GLY A 371 -3.47 -30.73 -28.53
N MET A 372 -2.32 -30.67 -27.84
CA MET A 372 -2.15 -31.19 -26.48
C MET A 372 -2.87 -30.35 -25.42
N SER A 373 -3.34 -31.03 -24.37
CA SER A 373 -3.77 -30.40 -23.12
C SER A 373 -2.81 -30.73 -21.99
N TRP A 374 -2.38 -29.70 -21.28
CA TRP A 374 -1.44 -29.78 -20.18
C TRP A 374 -2.17 -29.49 -18.87
N GLY A 375 -2.20 -30.44 -17.94
CA GLY A 375 -2.96 -30.36 -16.70
C GLY A 375 -2.09 -30.12 -15.47
N LEU A 376 -2.49 -29.17 -14.63
CA LEU A 376 -1.98 -28.97 -13.28
C LEU A 376 -3.07 -29.32 -12.28
N ASP A 377 -2.77 -30.20 -11.34
CA ASP A 377 -3.71 -30.71 -10.34
C ASP A 377 -3.43 -30.11 -8.97
N TRP A 378 -4.44 -29.53 -8.32
CA TRP A 378 -4.29 -28.91 -7.00
C TRP A 378 -3.69 -29.85 -5.96
N GLU A 379 -3.98 -31.16 -5.98
CA GLU A 379 -3.43 -32.10 -4.99
C GLU A 379 -1.91 -32.16 -5.11
N THR A 380 -1.38 -32.24 -6.32
CA THR A 380 0.08 -32.28 -6.53
C THR A 380 0.77 -30.96 -6.19
N GLN A 381 0.07 -29.84 -6.35
CA GLN A 381 0.66 -28.50 -6.26
C GLN A 381 0.48 -27.83 -4.90
N LEU A 382 -0.61 -28.11 -4.19
CA LEU A 382 -1.03 -27.37 -3.00
C LEU A 382 -1.18 -28.22 -1.73
N VAL A 383 -1.49 -29.52 -1.85
CA VAL A 383 -1.80 -30.40 -0.71
C VAL A 383 -0.76 -31.51 -0.58
N GLY A 384 -0.32 -31.86 0.64
CA GLY A 384 0.74 -32.86 0.85
C GLY A 384 2.15 -32.24 0.83
N VAL A 385 3.12 -32.86 0.13
CA VAL A 385 4.53 -32.41 0.15
C VAL A 385 4.79 -31.24 -0.83
N GLY A 386 3.81 -30.85 -1.65
CA GLY A 386 3.92 -29.74 -2.61
C GLY A 386 5.04 -29.96 -3.62
N GLU A 387 4.73 -30.50 -4.79
CA GLU A 387 5.76 -30.78 -5.79
C GLU A 387 6.14 -29.53 -6.60
N LYS A 388 7.35 -29.52 -7.17
CA LYS A 388 7.81 -28.39 -7.99
C LYS A 388 6.92 -28.21 -9.21
N LEU A 389 6.69 -26.96 -9.58
CA LEU A 389 6.06 -26.58 -10.85
C LEU A 389 6.86 -27.13 -12.05
N PRO A 390 6.22 -27.28 -13.23
CA PRO A 390 6.92 -27.67 -14.44
C PRO A 390 8.09 -26.71 -14.77
N PRO A 391 9.13 -27.20 -15.48
CA PRO A 391 10.27 -26.39 -15.90
C PRO A 391 9.83 -25.11 -16.59
N ARG A 392 10.51 -24.00 -16.26
CA ARG A 392 10.25 -22.67 -16.82
C ARG A 392 11.26 -22.34 -17.92
N PRO A 393 10.84 -21.82 -19.09
CA PRO A 393 9.46 -21.68 -19.52
C PRO A 393 8.86 -23.02 -19.98
N MET A 394 7.56 -23.19 -19.74
CA MET A 394 6.76 -24.28 -20.30
C MET A 394 6.43 -23.95 -21.76
N THR A 395 6.89 -24.77 -22.70
CA THR A 395 6.63 -24.56 -24.13
C THR A 395 5.27 -25.14 -24.52
N MET A 396 4.46 -24.35 -25.22
CA MET A 396 3.18 -24.75 -25.79
C MET A 396 3.08 -24.32 -27.25
N GLN A 397 2.20 -24.93 -28.03
CA GLN A 397 1.87 -24.47 -29.38
C GLN A 397 0.56 -23.69 -29.40
N VAL A 398 0.39 -22.80 -30.39
CA VAL A 398 -0.91 -22.15 -30.65
C VAL A 398 -2.00 -23.22 -30.85
N GLY A 399 -3.10 -23.07 -30.10
CA GLY A 399 -4.22 -24.02 -30.01
C GLY A 399 -4.15 -24.98 -28.82
N GLU A 400 -2.95 -25.22 -28.26
CA GLU A 400 -2.82 -26.08 -27.07
C GLU A 400 -3.46 -25.43 -25.85
N THR A 401 -3.74 -26.25 -24.83
CA THR A 401 -4.47 -25.80 -23.64
C THR A 401 -3.72 -26.11 -22.37
N LEU A 402 -3.71 -25.17 -21.44
CA LEU A 402 -3.36 -25.41 -20.05
C LEU A 402 -4.65 -25.54 -19.24
N ILE A 403 -4.74 -26.56 -18.41
CA ILE A 403 -5.89 -26.84 -17.53
C ILE A 403 -5.38 -26.80 -16.10
N VAL A 404 -5.98 -25.99 -15.25
CA VAL A 404 -5.75 -26.01 -13.81
C VAL A 404 -7.00 -26.57 -13.14
N GLU A 405 -6.86 -27.69 -12.46
CA GLU A 405 -7.96 -28.38 -11.81
C GLU A 405 -7.97 -28.13 -10.30
N VAL A 406 -9.11 -27.63 -9.82
CA VAL A 406 -9.33 -27.23 -8.42
C VAL A 406 -10.67 -27.79 -7.96
N PRO A 407 -10.81 -28.32 -6.74
CA PRO A 407 -12.10 -28.75 -6.21
C PRO A 407 -13.06 -27.57 -6.03
N GLN A 408 -14.37 -27.82 -6.13
CA GLN A 408 -15.37 -26.79 -5.83
C GLN A 408 -15.66 -26.70 -4.32
N THR A 409 -15.59 -27.82 -3.63
CA THR A 409 -15.82 -27.98 -2.21
C THR A 409 -14.80 -28.93 -1.58
N ASP A 410 -14.74 -28.93 -0.25
CA ASP A 410 -13.91 -29.86 0.52
C ASP A 410 -14.41 -31.32 0.40
N GLU A 411 -13.66 -32.27 0.96
CA GLU A 411 -13.96 -33.71 0.86
C GLU A 411 -15.37 -34.10 1.33
N ASN A 412 -15.98 -33.27 2.20
CA ASN A 412 -17.31 -33.48 2.75
C ASN A 412 -18.41 -32.70 2.02
N GLY A 413 -18.08 -31.84 1.05
CA GLY A 413 -19.03 -30.97 0.36
C GLY A 413 -19.57 -29.82 1.21
N GLU A 414 -18.96 -29.54 2.35
CA GLU A 414 -19.45 -28.58 3.35
C GLU A 414 -18.93 -27.16 3.10
N TYR A 415 -17.69 -27.04 2.64
CA TYR A 415 -16.98 -25.77 2.48
C TYR A 415 -16.58 -25.57 1.04
N ARG A 416 -16.86 -24.38 0.47
CA ARG A 416 -16.57 -24.06 -0.92
C ARG A 416 -15.17 -23.44 -1.10
N TYR A 417 -14.52 -23.74 -2.21
CA TYR A 417 -13.33 -23.03 -2.68
C TYR A 417 -13.67 -21.98 -3.73
N SER A 418 -12.87 -20.91 -3.74
CA SER A 418 -12.80 -19.91 -4.78
C SER A 418 -11.46 -20.02 -5.50
N ALA A 419 -11.46 -19.87 -6.83
CA ALA A 419 -10.26 -19.91 -7.65
C ALA A 419 -10.20 -18.68 -8.56
N ASN A 420 -9.12 -17.91 -8.45
CA ASN A 420 -8.87 -16.68 -9.19
C ASN A 420 -7.58 -16.80 -9.99
N ALA A 421 -7.66 -16.59 -11.31
CA ALA A 421 -6.50 -16.60 -12.19
C ALA A 421 -5.95 -15.19 -12.39
N TYR A 422 -4.62 -15.08 -12.47
CA TYR A 422 -3.91 -13.83 -12.71
C TYR A 422 -2.92 -14.02 -13.85
N MET A 423 -2.94 -13.12 -14.82
CA MET A 423 -2.13 -13.19 -16.05
C MET A 423 -1.62 -11.82 -16.46
N ASP A 424 -0.53 -11.79 -17.23
CA ASP A 424 -0.06 -10.56 -17.88
C ASP A 424 -1.00 -10.11 -19.02
N LYS A 425 -0.85 -8.85 -19.45
CA LYS A 425 -1.69 -8.22 -20.49
C LYS A 425 -1.27 -8.60 -21.92
N THR A 426 -0.71 -9.79 -22.14
CA THR A 426 -0.12 -10.15 -23.44
C THR A 426 -1.14 -10.74 -24.42
N ASP A 427 -2.33 -11.14 -23.96
CA ASP A 427 -3.36 -11.89 -24.70
C ASP A 427 -2.82 -13.15 -25.41
N VAL A 428 -1.70 -13.71 -24.92
CA VAL A 428 -1.08 -14.94 -25.45
C VAL A 428 -1.94 -16.16 -25.12
N LEU A 429 -2.50 -16.18 -23.91
CA LEU A 429 -3.48 -17.15 -23.45
C LEU A 429 -4.86 -16.50 -23.35
N SER A 430 -5.91 -17.30 -23.52
CA SER A 430 -7.29 -16.86 -23.30
C SER A 430 -7.58 -16.55 -21.83
N LYS A 431 -8.66 -15.81 -21.58
CA LYS A 431 -9.32 -15.78 -20.26
C LYS A 431 -9.63 -17.22 -19.79
N PRO A 432 -9.65 -17.47 -18.48
CA PRO A 432 -10.01 -18.78 -17.94
C PRO A 432 -11.43 -19.16 -18.33
N VAL A 433 -11.56 -20.34 -18.93
CA VAL A 433 -12.84 -20.94 -19.30
C VAL A 433 -13.18 -22.03 -18.28
N ASN A 434 -14.37 -21.96 -17.71
CA ASN A 434 -14.82 -22.97 -16.76
C ASN A 434 -15.35 -24.22 -17.49
N GLU A 435 -14.78 -25.37 -17.17
CA GLU A 435 -15.36 -26.68 -17.45
C GLU A 435 -15.79 -27.31 -16.12
N ILE A 436 -17.08 -27.59 -15.97
CA ILE A 436 -17.58 -28.40 -14.85
C ILE A 436 -17.65 -29.83 -15.38
N ILE A 437 -16.78 -30.71 -14.88
CA ILE A 437 -16.83 -32.12 -15.22
C ILE A 437 -17.64 -32.85 -14.15
N GLU A 438 -18.82 -33.36 -14.54
CA GLU A 438 -19.53 -34.34 -13.72
C GLU A 438 -18.74 -35.65 -13.68
N VAL A 439 -18.34 -36.08 -12.48
CA VAL A 439 -17.59 -37.33 -12.29
C VAL A 439 -18.47 -38.52 -12.71
N LYS A 440 -18.20 -39.13 -13.87
CA LYS A 440 -18.93 -40.33 -14.32
C LYS A 440 -18.68 -41.49 -13.36
N LYS A 441 -19.77 -42.06 -12.81
CA LYS A 441 -19.79 -43.26 -11.94
C LYS A 441 -18.92 -44.38 -12.51
N GLY A 442 -17.79 -44.65 -11.84
CA GLY A 442 -17.01 -45.87 -12.09
C GLY A 442 -17.79 -47.08 -11.58
N LYS A 443 -18.02 -48.09 -12.44
CA LYS A 443 -18.58 -49.39 -12.06
C LYS A 443 -17.60 -50.15 -11.15
N SER A 444 -17.49 -49.79 -9.87
CA SER A 444 -16.83 -50.64 -8.87
C SER A 444 -17.54 -50.54 -7.51
N LYS A 445 -17.68 -51.70 -6.87
CA LYS A 445 -18.56 -51.99 -5.72
C LYS A 445 -18.25 -51.13 -4.49
N LYS A 446 -19.33 -50.63 -3.86
CA LYS A 446 -19.51 -50.27 -2.44
C LYS A 446 -18.25 -49.76 -1.69
N LYS A 447 -18.13 -48.44 -1.59
CA LYS A 447 -17.76 -47.77 -0.32
C LYS A 447 -18.84 -46.74 -0.02
N ALA A 448 -19.36 -46.76 1.20
CA ALA A 448 -20.26 -45.73 1.73
C ALA A 448 -19.40 -44.51 2.06
N GLY A 449 -19.30 -43.59 1.11
CA GLY A 449 -18.72 -42.27 1.28
C GLY A 449 -19.49 -41.28 0.41
N PRO A 450 -19.48 -39.99 0.72
CA PRO A 450 -20.11 -38.96 -0.10
C PRO A 450 -19.60 -39.03 -1.55
N GLU A 451 -20.46 -38.70 -2.53
CA GLU A 451 -20.08 -38.69 -3.95
C GLU A 451 -18.90 -37.72 -4.18
N PRO A 452 -17.91 -38.06 -5.03
CA PRO A 452 -16.78 -37.18 -5.29
C PRO A 452 -17.27 -35.88 -5.94
N ASP A 453 -16.93 -34.76 -5.33
CA ASP A 453 -17.34 -33.42 -5.73
C ASP A 453 -16.94 -33.08 -7.18
N PRO A 454 -17.80 -32.43 -7.99
CA PRO A 454 -17.41 -31.91 -9.31
C PRO A 454 -16.18 -30.98 -9.21
N LEU A 455 -15.09 -31.38 -9.87
CA LEU A 455 -13.91 -30.54 -9.99
C LEU A 455 -14.18 -29.37 -10.94
N LEU A 456 -13.68 -28.19 -10.58
CA LEU A 456 -13.62 -27.03 -11.45
C LEU A 456 -12.34 -27.09 -12.26
N GLN A 457 -12.46 -27.11 -13.59
CA GLN A 457 -11.33 -26.95 -14.49
C GLN A 457 -11.30 -25.53 -15.06
N LEU A 458 -10.19 -24.84 -14.83
CA LEU A 458 -9.86 -23.58 -15.45
C LEU A 458 -9.02 -23.85 -16.69
N THR A 459 -9.63 -23.74 -17.86
CA THR A 459 -8.98 -23.97 -19.16
C THR A 459 -8.49 -22.65 -19.76
N PHE A 460 -7.22 -22.63 -20.17
CA PHE A 460 -6.56 -21.52 -20.85
C PHE A 460 -6.10 -22.00 -22.24
N VAL A 461 -6.58 -21.36 -23.30
CA VAL A 461 -6.25 -21.70 -24.69
C VAL A 461 -5.11 -20.81 -25.18
N ALA A 462 -4.08 -21.38 -25.80
CA ALA A 462 -3.01 -20.63 -26.45
C ALA A 462 -3.50 -19.99 -27.75
N LEU A 463 -3.63 -18.66 -27.77
CA LEU A 463 -4.24 -17.92 -28.88
C LEU A 463 -3.22 -17.45 -29.93
N LYS A 464 -2.02 -17.05 -29.48
CA LYS A 464 -0.97 -16.52 -30.34
C LYS A 464 0.42 -16.75 -29.78
N GLU A 465 1.42 -16.58 -30.63
CA GLU A 465 2.83 -16.69 -30.26
C GLU A 465 3.22 -15.61 -29.24
N GLY A 466 4.04 -15.99 -28.27
CA GLY A 466 4.55 -15.06 -27.26
C GLY A 466 4.73 -15.71 -25.89
N LYS A 467 5.17 -14.89 -24.94
CA LYS A 467 5.38 -15.31 -23.55
C LYS A 467 4.26 -14.80 -22.67
N CYS A 468 3.79 -15.65 -21.76
CA CYS A 468 2.78 -15.32 -20.76
C CYS A 468 3.22 -15.85 -19.39
N VAL A 469 2.99 -15.07 -18.34
CA VAL A 469 3.10 -15.54 -16.96
C VAL A 469 1.72 -15.60 -16.34
N LEU A 470 1.39 -16.74 -15.70
CA LEU A 470 0.15 -16.87 -14.94
C LEU A 470 0.33 -17.57 -13.59
N PHE A 471 -0.58 -17.30 -12.68
CA PHE A 471 -0.81 -18.16 -11.51
C PHE A 471 -2.30 -18.22 -11.18
N VAL A 472 -2.69 -19.21 -10.40
CA VAL A 472 -4.06 -19.36 -9.87
C VAL A 472 -4.00 -19.38 -8.35
N ASP A 473 -4.69 -18.43 -7.71
CA ASP A 473 -4.90 -18.44 -6.26
C ASP A 473 -6.19 -19.23 -5.96
N VAL A 474 -6.08 -20.20 -5.05
CA VAL A 474 -7.18 -21.01 -4.51
C VAL A 474 -7.40 -20.57 -3.06
N SER A 475 -8.60 -20.11 -2.72
CA SER A 475 -8.93 -19.57 -1.40
C SER A 475 -10.24 -20.15 -0.87
N TRP A 476 -10.29 -20.44 0.42
CA TRP A 476 -11.53 -20.73 1.16
C TRP A 476 -11.76 -19.74 2.32
N GLU A 477 -11.05 -18.61 2.33
CA GLU A 477 -11.17 -17.58 3.36
C GLU A 477 -12.60 -17.14 3.63
N ASP A 478 -13.45 -17.18 2.60
CA ASP A 478 -14.82 -16.77 2.73
C ASP A 478 -15.66 -17.70 3.62
N GLN A 479 -15.17 -18.92 3.83
CA GLN A 479 -15.74 -19.97 4.66
C GLN A 479 -15.18 -19.99 6.09
N GLU A 480 -14.18 -19.17 6.40
CA GLU A 480 -13.48 -19.20 7.69
C GLU A 480 -14.43 -18.87 8.85
N GLU A 481 -15.36 -17.93 8.69
CA GLU A 481 -16.39 -17.62 9.70
C GLU A 481 -17.23 -18.87 10.02
N LYS A 482 -17.67 -19.59 8.99
CA LYS A 482 -18.48 -20.81 9.14
C LYS A 482 -17.70 -21.88 9.89
N LEU A 483 -16.42 -22.08 9.54
CA LEU A 483 -15.54 -23.06 10.18
C LEU A 483 -15.30 -22.71 11.66
N CYS A 484 -14.96 -21.45 11.95
CA CYS A 484 -14.71 -21.00 13.32
C CYS A 484 -15.95 -21.16 14.20
N LEU A 485 -17.15 -20.89 13.66
CA LEU A 485 -18.41 -21.11 14.37
C LEU A 485 -18.69 -22.60 14.62
N ALA A 486 -18.48 -23.45 13.62
CA ALA A 486 -18.71 -24.90 13.75
C ALA A 486 -17.83 -25.53 14.84
N HIS A 487 -16.58 -25.05 14.97
CA HIS A 487 -15.59 -25.58 15.90
C HIS A 487 -15.34 -24.70 17.15
N ARG A 488 -16.12 -23.63 17.34
CA ARG A 488 -16.02 -22.67 18.46
C ARG A 488 -14.62 -22.06 18.63
N LEU A 489 -13.96 -21.74 17.53
CA LEU A 489 -12.62 -21.16 17.55
C LEU A 489 -12.66 -19.70 18.02
N SER A 490 -11.68 -19.30 18.83
CA SER A 490 -11.52 -17.93 19.35
C SER A 490 -10.68 -17.02 18.43
N ALA A 491 -10.09 -17.58 17.38
CA ALA A 491 -9.23 -16.92 16.41
C ALA A 491 -9.40 -17.60 15.04
N PRO A 492 -9.06 -16.93 13.92
CA PRO A 492 -8.96 -17.60 12.64
C PRO A 492 -7.93 -18.74 12.69
N VAL A 493 -8.06 -19.71 11.78
CA VAL A 493 -7.13 -20.85 11.78
C VAL A 493 -5.72 -20.37 11.44
N VAL A 494 -4.72 -21.02 12.03
CA VAL A 494 -3.31 -20.70 11.85
C VAL A 494 -2.81 -21.19 10.49
N LYS A 495 -3.50 -22.13 9.86
CA LYS A 495 -3.15 -22.59 8.50
C LYS A 495 -3.50 -21.53 7.45
N ASN A 496 -2.78 -21.58 6.34
CA ASN A 496 -3.08 -20.71 5.20
C ASN A 496 -4.43 -21.10 4.61
N THR A 497 -5.29 -20.11 4.43
CA THR A 497 -6.60 -20.24 3.78
C THR A 497 -6.56 -19.91 2.30
N ILE A 498 -5.40 -19.45 1.81
CA ILE A 498 -5.09 -19.22 0.39
C ILE A 498 -3.83 -20.01 0.01
N ALA A 499 -3.85 -20.59 -1.18
CA ALA A 499 -2.67 -21.16 -1.82
C ALA A 499 -2.55 -20.73 -3.28
N ARG A 500 -1.34 -20.82 -3.83
CA ARG A 500 -1.02 -20.38 -5.19
C ARG A 500 -0.44 -21.51 -6.03
N ILE A 501 -1.06 -21.78 -7.18
CA ILE A 501 -0.50 -22.63 -8.23
C ILE A 501 0.22 -21.71 -9.22
N GLY A 502 1.55 -21.67 -9.15
CA GLY A 502 2.39 -20.83 -10.02
C GLY A 502 3.45 -20.03 -9.26
N PRO A 503 4.12 -19.06 -9.91
CA PRO A 503 3.90 -18.64 -11.29
C PRO A 503 4.36 -19.70 -12.31
N VAL A 504 3.62 -19.81 -13.42
CA VAL A 504 3.97 -20.63 -14.58
C VAL A 504 4.34 -19.66 -15.70
N GLU A 505 5.57 -19.76 -16.17
CA GLU A 505 6.05 -19.03 -17.36
C GLU A 505 5.79 -19.91 -18.58
N ILE A 506 5.06 -19.40 -19.55
CA ILE A 506 4.63 -20.12 -20.74
C ILE A 506 5.20 -19.43 -21.97
N ASP A 507 5.79 -20.21 -22.86
CA ASP A 507 6.30 -19.75 -24.16
C ASP A 507 5.50 -20.44 -25.27
N VAL A 508 4.61 -19.69 -25.91
CA VAL A 508 3.75 -20.17 -26.99
C VAL A 508 4.47 -19.98 -28.32
N GLN A 509 4.68 -21.08 -29.03
CA GLN A 509 5.35 -21.13 -30.31
C GLN A 509 4.37 -21.43 -31.46
N LYS A 510 4.79 -21.10 -32.68
CA LYS A 510 4.02 -21.39 -33.89
C LYS A 510 3.78 -22.88 -34.04
N SER A 511 2.55 -23.29 -34.38
CA SER A 511 2.27 -24.69 -34.69
C SER A 511 2.94 -25.08 -36.03
N PRO A 512 3.80 -26.12 -36.06
CA PRO A 512 4.54 -26.49 -37.27
C PRO A 512 3.76 -27.45 -38.21
N GLY A 513 2.50 -27.81 -37.93
CA GLY A 513 1.79 -28.81 -38.75
C GLY A 513 0.31 -29.03 -38.40
N LYS A 514 -0.31 -30.04 -39.03
CA LYS A 514 -1.73 -30.41 -38.79
C LYS A 514 -1.96 -30.78 -37.31
N PRO A 515 -3.14 -30.47 -36.76
CA PRO A 515 -3.52 -30.84 -35.39
C PRO A 515 -3.28 -32.32 -35.09
N ASP A 516 -2.45 -32.64 -34.10
CA ASP A 516 -2.44 -33.98 -33.52
C ASP A 516 -3.75 -34.23 -32.75
N LYS A 517 -4.17 -35.49 -32.67
CA LYS A 517 -5.29 -35.89 -31.79
C LYS A 517 -4.91 -35.54 -30.35
N GLY A 518 -5.56 -34.53 -29.79
CA GLY A 518 -5.25 -34.00 -28.47
C GLY A 518 -5.25 -35.08 -27.39
N SER A 519 -4.12 -35.19 -26.67
CA SER A 519 -4.01 -36.00 -25.46
C SER A 519 -3.87 -35.10 -24.24
N LEU A 520 -4.35 -35.55 -23.09
CA LEU A 520 -4.23 -34.83 -21.83
C LEU A 520 -3.04 -35.37 -21.03
N GLN A 521 -2.10 -34.51 -20.68
CA GLN A 521 -0.93 -34.84 -19.88
C GLN A 521 -0.97 -34.06 -18.57
N TRP A 522 -0.85 -34.74 -17.43
CA TRP A 522 -0.78 -34.15 -16.11
C TRP A 522 0.66 -34.03 -15.63
N TRP A 523 0.98 -32.90 -15.00
CA TRP A 523 2.23 -32.75 -14.28
C TRP A 523 2.14 -33.48 -12.94
N ASN A 524 3.08 -34.39 -12.68
CA ASN A 524 3.10 -35.18 -11.44
C ASN A 524 4.18 -34.74 -10.44
N GLY A 525 4.82 -33.59 -10.67
CA GLY A 525 5.96 -33.08 -9.90
C GLY A 525 7.33 -33.31 -10.55
N GLU A 526 7.44 -34.32 -11.41
CA GLU A 526 8.71 -34.68 -12.08
C GLU A 526 8.62 -34.63 -13.60
N LYS A 527 7.48 -35.10 -14.17
CA LYS A 527 7.27 -35.20 -15.61
C LYS A 527 5.81 -35.17 -15.99
N TRP A 528 5.55 -34.86 -17.25
CA TRP A 528 4.24 -34.98 -17.88
C TRP A 528 3.85 -36.45 -18.07
N SER A 529 2.62 -36.81 -17.69
CA SER A 529 2.11 -38.17 -17.87
C SER A 529 0.60 -38.22 -18.04
N ALA A 530 0.08 -39.22 -18.73
CA ALA A 530 -1.37 -39.42 -18.89
C ALA A 530 -2.11 -39.80 -17.58
N LYS A 531 -1.40 -40.04 -16.47
CA LYS A 531 -2.00 -40.37 -15.17
C LYS A 531 -1.97 -39.16 -14.24
N LYS A 532 -3.10 -38.91 -13.59
CA LYS A 532 -3.25 -37.90 -12.55
C LYS A 532 -2.57 -38.36 -11.24
N GLY A 533 -1.97 -37.41 -10.51
CA GLY A 533 -1.42 -37.63 -9.17
C GLY A 533 0.01 -38.17 -9.12
N PRO A 534 0.64 -38.14 -7.93
CA PRO A 534 2.01 -38.60 -7.76
C PRO A 534 2.14 -40.08 -8.13
N LYS A 535 3.26 -40.45 -8.74
CA LYS A 535 3.62 -41.86 -8.89
C LYS A 535 3.62 -42.45 -7.49
N LYS A 536 2.75 -43.43 -7.18
CA LYS A 536 2.88 -44.24 -5.96
C LYS A 536 4.33 -44.74 -5.93
N LYS A 537 5.18 -44.14 -5.08
CA LYS A 537 6.51 -44.68 -4.80
C LYS A 537 6.22 -46.07 -4.24
N GLY A 538 6.52 -47.09 -5.04
CA GLY A 538 6.40 -48.46 -4.58
C GLY A 538 7.20 -48.56 -3.29
N LYS A 539 6.56 -49.05 -2.22
CA LYS A 539 7.28 -49.44 -1.01
C LYS A 539 8.49 -50.27 -1.45
N LYS A 540 9.68 -49.73 -1.23
CA LYS A 540 10.92 -50.51 -1.15
C LYS A 540 11.43 -50.33 0.25
#